data_AF-E9KJN7-F1
#
_entry.id   AF-E9KJN7-F1
#
_cell.length_a   1.000
_cell.length_b   1.000
_cell.length_c   1.000
_cell.angle_alpha   90.00
_cell.angle_beta   90.00
_cell.angle_gamma   90.00
#
_symmetry.space_group_name_H-M   'P 1'
#
loop_
_entity.id
_entity.type
_entity.pdbx_description
1 polymer ?
#
loop_
_entity_poly.entity_id
_entity_poly.type
_entity_poly.pdbx_seq_one_letter_code
_entity_poly.pdbx_strand_id
1 'polypeptide(L)'
;FSTVGGEKGSADTARDPRGFAVKLYTEEGNWDLVGNNTPIFFIRDPSLFPSFIHTQKRNPVTNLRDPDMFWDFISLCPETTHQVSFLFGERGTPDGYRFMNGYGSHTFKLVNANGDHVYCKFHYKTNQGIKNLLPERAGELEGQDPDYATRDLFNAIADGDHPSWTMYIQVMTEEEAQAHRWNPFDLTKVWPQKDFPLIPVGKFTLNRNPQNYFMEVEQIAFSP
;
A
#
# COMPACT_ATOMS: atom_id res chain seq x y z
N PHE A 1 -7.65 5.04 1.84
CA PHE A 1 -6.27 5.29 1.39
C PHE A 1 -5.59 6.20 2.39
N SER A 2 -4.26 6.25 2.42
CA SER A 2 -3.52 7.14 3.32
C SER A 2 -2.07 7.32 2.88
N THR A 3 -1.37 8.32 3.43
CA THR A 3 0.09 8.31 3.57
C THR A 3 0.50 7.50 4.82
N VAL A 4 1.78 7.48 5.19
CA VAL A 4 2.32 6.70 6.32
C VAL A 4 3.01 7.60 7.35
N GLY A 5 4.01 8.37 6.93
CA GLY A 5 4.84 9.18 7.82
C GLY A 5 4.11 10.43 8.33
N GLY A 6 3.21 10.98 7.52
CA GLY A 6 2.43 12.19 7.77
C GLY A 6 1.54 12.15 9.01
N GLU A 7 1.31 13.31 9.63
CA GLU A 7 0.21 13.50 10.59
C GLU A 7 -1.07 13.90 9.84
N LYS A 8 -2.20 14.02 10.55
CA LYS A 8 -3.52 14.28 9.94
C LYS A 8 -3.59 15.48 8.97
N GLY A 9 -2.77 16.51 9.19
CA GLY A 9 -2.73 17.71 8.34
C GLY A 9 -1.56 17.75 7.35
N SER A 10 -0.84 16.65 7.14
CA SER A 10 0.24 16.59 6.15
C SER A 10 -0.32 16.48 4.72
N ALA A 11 0.46 16.93 3.74
CA ALA A 11 0.04 16.87 2.35
C ALA A 11 -0.05 15.44 1.78
N ASP A 12 -1.14 15.18 1.04
CA ASP A 12 -1.43 13.94 0.31
C ASP A 12 -0.37 13.59 -0.75
N THR A 13 0.38 14.58 -1.24
CA THR A 13 1.38 14.44 -2.32
C THR A 13 2.79 14.14 -1.82
N ALA A 14 3.03 14.10 -0.51
CA ALA A 14 4.33 13.79 0.08
C ALA A 14 4.88 12.45 -0.41
N ARG A 15 6.20 12.33 -0.63
CA ARG A 15 6.82 11.05 -1.02
C ARG A 15 6.68 10.03 0.10
N ASP A 16 5.90 8.99 -0.12
CA ASP A 16 5.56 8.00 0.91
C ASP A 16 4.95 6.73 0.25
N PRO A 17 4.99 5.53 0.85
CA PRO A 17 4.03 4.50 0.48
C PRO A 17 2.61 5.00 0.69
N ARG A 18 1.65 4.44 -0.04
CA ARG A 18 0.23 4.72 0.19
C ARG A 18 -0.47 3.51 0.77
N GLY A 19 -1.19 3.71 1.86
CA GLY A 19 -2.08 2.71 2.44
C GLY A 19 -3.22 2.37 1.48
N PHE A 20 -3.46 1.07 1.28
CA PHE A 20 -4.52 0.52 0.45
C PHE A 20 -5.27 -0.55 1.26
N ALA A 21 -6.12 -0.12 2.19
CA ALA A 21 -6.91 -0.99 3.03
C ALA A 21 -8.32 -1.19 2.45
N VAL A 22 -8.73 -2.45 2.33
CA VAL A 22 -10.06 -2.86 1.82
C VAL A 22 -10.73 -3.74 2.87
N LYS A 23 -12.00 -3.44 3.18
CA LYS A 23 -12.86 -4.25 4.05
C LYS A 23 -14.01 -4.81 3.22
N LEU A 24 -14.15 -6.13 3.20
CA LEU A 24 -15.21 -6.84 2.54
C LEU A 24 -16.19 -7.34 3.61
N TYR A 25 -17.42 -6.84 3.53
CA TYR A 25 -18.53 -7.28 4.38
C TYR A 25 -19.09 -8.56 3.76
N THR A 26 -18.59 -9.71 4.20
CA THR A 26 -18.99 -11.02 3.67
C THR A 26 -20.09 -11.63 4.55
N GLU A 27 -20.73 -12.69 4.06
CA GLU A 27 -21.73 -13.45 4.82
C GLU A 27 -21.13 -14.22 6.01
N GLU A 28 -19.80 -14.41 6.02
CA GLU A 28 -19.04 -15.08 7.08
C GLU A 28 -18.30 -14.10 8.00
N GLY A 29 -18.59 -12.81 7.88
CA GLY A 29 -17.96 -11.74 8.67
C GLY A 29 -17.15 -10.76 7.83
N ASN A 30 -16.48 -9.84 8.51
CA ASN A 30 -15.65 -8.84 7.85
C ASN A 30 -14.29 -9.44 7.50
N TRP A 31 -13.91 -9.35 6.23
CA TRP A 31 -12.57 -9.71 5.77
C TRP A 31 -11.80 -8.45 5.36
N ASP A 32 -10.67 -8.21 6.01
CA ASP A 32 -9.82 -7.05 5.78
C ASP A 32 -8.56 -7.46 5.03
N LEU A 33 -8.29 -6.82 3.89
CA LEU A 33 -6.98 -6.86 3.26
C LEU A 33 -6.32 -5.49 3.43
N VAL A 34 -5.45 -5.40 4.44
CA VAL A 34 -4.77 -4.17 4.83
C VAL A 34 -3.43 -4.07 4.10
N GLY A 35 -3.48 -3.52 2.89
CA GLY A 35 -2.35 -3.46 1.98
C GLY A 35 -1.71 -2.08 1.82
N ASN A 36 -0.78 -1.99 0.87
CA ASN A 36 -0.15 -0.75 0.41
C ASN A 36 -0.16 -0.66 -1.11
N ASN A 37 0.25 0.48 -1.67
CA ASN A 37 0.48 0.65 -3.11
C ASN A 37 1.81 0.04 -3.62
N THR A 38 2.50 -0.70 -2.76
CA THR A 38 3.75 -1.42 -3.05
C THR A 38 3.64 -2.91 -2.71
N PRO A 39 4.18 -3.82 -3.54
CA PRO A 39 4.14 -5.26 -3.26
C PRO A 39 5.16 -5.73 -2.21
N ILE A 40 6.01 -4.85 -1.70
CA ILE A 40 7.05 -5.15 -0.70
C ILE A 40 7.03 -4.09 0.41
N PHE A 41 7.80 -4.32 1.47
CA PHE A 41 7.99 -3.36 2.54
C PHE A 41 9.47 -3.20 2.92
N PHE A 42 9.77 -2.24 3.80
CA PHE A 42 11.13 -1.87 4.20
C PHE A 42 11.81 -2.94 5.06
N ILE A 43 11.03 -3.63 5.89
CA ILE A 43 11.55 -4.57 6.89
C ILE A 43 10.86 -5.91 6.76
N ARG A 44 11.55 -6.95 7.23
CA ARG A 44 11.06 -8.34 7.29
C ARG A 44 10.95 -8.87 8.73
N ASP A 45 11.36 -8.08 9.71
CA ASP A 45 11.25 -8.38 11.13
C ASP A 45 10.35 -7.32 11.79
N PRO A 46 9.21 -7.70 12.40
CA PRO A 46 8.28 -6.75 13.01
C PRO A 46 8.88 -6.01 14.22
N SER A 47 9.92 -6.54 14.87
CA SER A 47 10.57 -5.86 16.01
C SER A 47 11.22 -4.53 15.61
N LEU A 48 11.58 -4.38 14.32
CA LEU A 48 12.14 -3.14 13.77
C LEU A 48 11.07 -2.10 13.41
N PHE A 49 9.78 -2.46 13.39
CA PHE A 49 8.72 -1.56 12.90
C PHE A 49 8.61 -0.26 13.70
N PRO A 50 8.63 -0.26 15.05
CA PRO A 50 8.60 1.00 15.80
C PRO A 50 9.83 1.87 15.50
N SER A 51 11.02 1.28 15.46
CA SER A 51 12.26 1.99 15.15
C SER A 51 12.22 2.61 13.75
N PHE A 52 11.77 1.84 12.75
CA PHE A 52 11.57 2.33 11.38
C PHE A 52 10.58 3.50 11.35
N ILE A 53 9.38 3.35 11.94
CA ILE A 53 8.36 4.41 11.89
C ILE A 53 8.82 5.67 12.63
N HIS A 54 9.59 5.55 13.71
CA HIS A 54 10.19 6.72 14.37
C HIS A 54 11.14 7.46 13.43
N THR A 55 11.98 6.76 12.67
CA THR A 55 12.92 7.41 11.73
C THR A 55 12.23 8.08 10.55
N GLN A 56 11.04 7.60 10.19
CA GLN A 56 10.19 8.24 9.20
C GLN A 56 9.51 9.51 9.72
N LYS A 57 9.36 9.68 11.04
CA LYS A 57 8.60 10.76 11.68
C LYS A 57 9.49 11.92 12.12
N ARG A 58 9.28 12.43 13.32
CA ARG A 58 9.90 13.66 13.82
C ARG A 58 10.96 13.31 14.85
N ASN A 59 12.07 14.04 14.80
CA ASN A 59 13.11 13.97 15.82
C ASN A 59 12.50 14.30 17.20
N PRO A 60 12.79 13.50 18.25
CA PRO A 60 12.12 13.63 19.54
C PRO A 60 12.49 14.90 20.31
N VAL A 61 13.58 15.58 19.95
CA VAL A 61 14.01 16.83 20.60
C VAL A 61 13.44 18.05 19.88
N THR A 62 13.50 18.06 18.55
CA THR A 62 13.16 19.25 17.75
C THR A 62 11.75 19.23 17.18
N ASN A 63 11.09 18.06 17.17
CA ASN A 63 9.81 17.83 16.50
C ASN A 63 9.84 18.15 14.98
N LEU A 64 11.03 18.15 14.37
CA LEU A 64 11.23 18.35 12.93
C LEU A 64 11.46 17.01 12.22
N ARG A 65 11.17 16.94 10.91
CA ARG A 65 11.65 15.83 10.06
C ARG A 65 13.16 15.87 10.02
N ASP A 66 13.79 14.70 9.99
CA ASP A 66 15.24 14.56 10.15
C ASP A 66 15.78 13.59 9.09
N PRO A 67 16.35 14.11 7.99
CA PRO A 67 16.93 13.28 6.94
C PRO A 67 18.10 12.42 7.42
N ASP A 68 18.86 12.86 8.43
CA ASP A 68 19.98 12.09 8.97
C ASP A 68 19.44 10.86 9.71
N MET A 69 18.41 11.03 10.54
CA MET A 69 17.73 9.90 11.21
C MET A 69 17.12 8.92 10.20
N PHE A 70 16.52 9.42 9.12
CA PHE A 70 15.98 8.58 8.05
C PHE A 70 17.10 7.73 7.41
N TRP A 71 18.19 8.38 6.95
CA TRP A 71 19.23 7.69 6.20
C TRP A 71 20.14 6.83 7.09
N ASP A 72 20.31 7.17 8.36
CA ASP A 72 21.03 6.33 9.33
C ASP A 72 20.40 4.94 9.40
N PHE A 73 19.09 4.86 9.68
CA PHE A 73 18.36 3.58 9.70
C PHE A 73 18.45 2.83 8.36
N ILE A 74 18.18 3.52 7.24
CA ILE A 74 18.19 2.87 5.92
C ILE A 74 19.58 2.32 5.56
N SER A 75 20.65 3.05 5.89
CA SER A 75 22.03 2.64 5.60
C SER A 75 22.50 1.46 6.46
N LEU A 76 21.96 1.33 7.68
CA LEU A 76 22.29 0.25 8.62
C LEU A 76 21.37 -0.97 8.48
N CYS A 77 20.21 -0.83 7.83
CA CYS A 77 19.25 -1.90 7.57
C CYS A 77 19.15 -2.18 6.06
N PRO A 78 20.09 -2.94 5.46
CA PRO A 78 20.16 -3.13 4.02
C PRO A 78 18.94 -3.85 3.42
N GLU A 79 18.13 -4.57 4.22
CA GLU A 79 16.87 -5.16 3.75
C GLU A 79 15.86 -4.13 3.21
N THR A 80 16.01 -2.86 3.59
CA THR A 80 15.16 -1.75 3.15
C THR A 80 15.36 -1.39 1.68
N THR A 81 16.50 -1.76 1.09
CA THR A 81 16.96 -1.31 -0.25
C THR A 81 15.92 -1.46 -1.35
N HIS A 82 15.19 -2.59 -1.37
CA HIS A 82 14.20 -2.84 -2.42
C HIS A 82 13.02 -1.85 -2.34
N GLN A 83 12.47 -1.66 -1.14
CA GLN A 83 11.36 -0.73 -0.93
C GLN A 83 11.81 0.73 -1.05
N VAL A 84 13.03 1.06 -0.61
CA VAL A 84 13.61 2.41 -0.82
C VAL A 84 13.74 2.72 -2.31
N SER A 85 14.21 1.76 -3.11
CA SER A 85 14.29 1.90 -4.58
C SER A 85 12.90 2.14 -5.20
N PHE A 86 11.86 1.45 -4.70
CA PHE A 86 10.48 1.67 -5.12
C PHE A 86 9.97 3.06 -4.69
N LEU A 87 10.22 3.45 -3.44
CA LEU A 87 9.78 4.72 -2.85
C LEU A 87 10.38 5.93 -3.56
N PHE A 88 11.67 5.89 -3.90
CA PHE A 88 12.35 6.98 -4.60
C PHE A 88 12.17 6.94 -6.13
N GLY A 89 11.54 5.90 -6.67
CA GLY A 89 11.01 5.91 -8.02
C GLY A 89 9.76 6.80 -8.15
N GLU A 90 9.16 6.84 -9.35
CA GLU A 90 7.98 7.67 -9.62
C GLU A 90 6.78 7.30 -8.75
N ARG A 91 6.63 6.03 -8.38
CA ARG A 91 5.48 5.54 -7.60
C ARG A 91 5.45 6.01 -6.15
N GLY A 92 6.49 6.70 -5.68
CA GLY A 92 6.48 7.36 -4.36
C GLY A 92 5.60 8.61 -4.30
N THR A 93 5.22 9.17 -5.45
CA THR A 93 4.39 10.38 -5.57
C THR A 93 3.23 10.14 -6.55
N PRO A 94 2.25 9.27 -6.23
CA PRO A 94 1.14 8.98 -7.13
C PRO A 94 0.27 10.22 -7.38
N ASP A 95 -0.26 10.34 -8.60
CA ASP A 95 -1.16 11.42 -8.99
C ASP A 95 -2.60 11.10 -8.57
N GLY A 96 -2.86 11.21 -7.26
CA GLY A 96 -4.14 10.84 -6.66
C GLY A 96 -4.30 9.33 -6.41
N TYR A 97 -5.28 8.96 -5.58
CA TYR A 97 -5.45 7.57 -5.14
C TYR A 97 -5.99 6.64 -6.24
N ARG A 98 -6.66 7.18 -7.26
CA ARG A 98 -7.35 6.39 -8.29
C ARG A 98 -6.38 5.77 -9.31
N PHE A 99 -5.17 6.32 -9.43
CA PHE A 99 -4.18 5.94 -10.43
C PHE A 99 -3.00 5.16 -9.86
N MET A 100 -3.22 4.45 -8.74
CA MET A 100 -2.22 3.56 -8.15
C MET A 100 -2.78 2.14 -7.99
N ASN A 101 -1.88 1.16 -8.01
CA ASN A 101 -2.23 -0.20 -7.63
C ASN A 101 -2.35 -0.33 -6.09
N GLY A 102 -2.98 -1.40 -5.64
CA GLY A 102 -2.89 -1.91 -4.28
C GLY A 102 -2.28 -3.30 -4.28
N TYR A 103 -1.71 -3.70 -3.16
CA TYR A 103 -1.10 -5.00 -2.96
C TYR A 103 -1.30 -5.43 -1.51
N GLY A 104 -1.59 -6.70 -1.28
CA GLY A 104 -1.53 -7.26 0.08
C GLY A 104 -0.11 -7.30 0.65
N SER A 105 0.91 -7.18 -0.23
CA SER A 105 2.35 -7.23 0.04
C SER A 105 2.83 -8.57 0.60
N HIS A 106 2.30 -8.96 1.75
CA HIS A 106 2.56 -10.24 2.42
C HIS A 106 2.13 -11.44 1.58
N THR A 107 2.68 -12.59 1.94
CA THR A 107 2.21 -13.89 1.51
C THR A 107 1.15 -14.38 2.49
N PHE A 108 0.01 -14.80 1.97
CA PHE A 108 -1.11 -15.36 2.73
C PHE A 108 -1.31 -16.83 2.38
N LYS A 109 -2.22 -17.51 3.08
CA LYS A 109 -2.67 -18.87 2.74
C LYS A 109 -4.13 -18.83 2.31
N LEU A 110 -4.43 -19.50 1.20
CA LEU A 110 -5.81 -19.82 0.79
C LEU A 110 -6.04 -21.29 1.08
N VAL A 111 -7.19 -21.61 1.67
CA VAL A 111 -7.58 -22.99 2.03
C VAL A 111 -8.86 -23.34 1.28
N ASN A 112 -8.87 -24.48 0.61
CA ASN A 112 -10.05 -24.96 -0.11
C ASN A 112 -11.02 -25.74 0.81
N ALA A 113 -12.15 -26.20 0.27
CA ALA A 113 -13.16 -26.96 1.03
C ALA A 113 -12.66 -28.32 1.56
N ASN A 114 -11.57 -28.87 1.02
CA ASN A 114 -10.97 -30.12 1.47
C ASN A 114 -9.91 -29.91 2.55
N GLY A 115 -9.57 -28.65 2.86
CA GLY A 115 -8.50 -28.30 3.79
C GLY A 115 -7.11 -28.20 3.16
N ASP A 116 -6.97 -28.40 1.85
CA ASP A 116 -5.69 -28.19 1.16
C ASP A 116 -5.40 -26.68 1.05
N HIS A 117 -4.12 -26.31 1.12
CA HIS A 117 -3.70 -24.91 1.05
C HIS A 117 -2.74 -24.63 -0.10
N VAL A 118 -2.77 -23.37 -0.52
CA VAL A 118 -1.73 -22.75 -1.35
C VAL A 118 -1.33 -21.42 -0.74
N TYR A 119 -0.11 -20.97 -1.01
CA TYR A 119 0.29 -19.61 -0.69
C TYR A 119 -0.18 -18.65 -1.77
N CYS A 120 -0.52 -17.42 -1.38
CA CYS A 120 -0.92 -16.39 -2.33
C CYS A 120 -0.37 -15.01 -2.03
N LYS A 121 -0.26 -14.19 -3.08
CA LYS A 121 -0.10 -12.73 -2.98
C LYS A 121 -1.24 -12.03 -3.70
N PHE A 122 -1.86 -11.05 -3.04
CA PHE A 122 -2.96 -10.26 -3.59
C PHE A 122 -2.46 -9.01 -4.33
N HIS A 123 -3.06 -8.72 -5.49
CA HIS A 123 -2.78 -7.55 -6.31
C HIS A 123 -4.09 -6.88 -6.74
N TYR A 124 -4.23 -5.60 -6.47
CA TYR A 124 -5.28 -4.74 -7.01
C TYR A 124 -4.69 -3.87 -8.12
N LYS A 125 -5.03 -4.17 -9.38
CA LYS A 125 -4.59 -3.36 -10.53
C LYS A 125 -5.61 -2.27 -10.81
N THR A 126 -5.17 -1.01 -10.82
CA THR A 126 -6.06 0.10 -11.20
C THR A 126 -6.50 -0.06 -12.65
N ASN A 127 -7.79 0.14 -12.90
CA ASN A 127 -8.32 0.15 -14.26
C ASN A 127 -8.20 1.54 -14.92
N GLN A 128 -7.74 2.55 -14.18
CA GLN A 128 -7.55 3.93 -14.66
C GLN A 128 -6.17 4.17 -15.28
N GLY A 129 -5.28 3.17 -15.21
CA GLY A 129 -3.86 3.31 -15.53
C GLY A 129 -3.07 3.94 -14.38
N ILE A 130 -1.75 3.69 -14.35
CA ILE A 130 -0.87 4.25 -13.32
C ILE A 130 -0.43 5.65 -13.73
N LYS A 131 -0.56 6.62 -12.82
CA LYS A 131 -0.07 8.00 -12.99
C LYS A 131 0.69 8.45 -11.74
N ASN A 132 1.77 9.18 -11.97
CA ASN A 132 2.63 9.71 -10.92
C ASN A 132 2.92 11.20 -11.18
N LEU A 133 3.08 11.96 -10.11
CA LEU A 133 3.51 13.35 -10.14
C LEU A 133 5.04 13.42 -10.25
N LEU A 134 5.52 14.37 -11.04
CA LEU A 134 6.90 14.81 -10.99
C LEU A 134 7.17 15.48 -9.61
N PRO A 135 8.42 15.41 -9.09
CA PRO A 135 8.74 15.98 -7.78
C PRO A 135 8.37 17.46 -7.63
N GLU A 136 8.61 18.27 -8.67
CA GLU A 136 8.26 19.70 -8.68
C GLU A 136 6.76 19.91 -8.52
N ARG A 137 5.95 19.17 -9.29
CA ARG A 137 4.48 19.26 -9.21
C ARG A 137 3.94 18.75 -7.89
N ALA A 138 4.52 17.68 -7.35
CA ALA A 138 4.16 17.18 -6.02
C ALA A 138 4.39 18.25 -4.95
N GLY A 139 5.55 18.92 -4.97
CA GLY A 139 5.89 20.00 -4.05
C GLY A 139 5.04 21.26 -4.20
N GLU A 140 4.65 21.63 -5.42
CA GLU A 140 3.67 22.71 -5.65
C GLU A 140 2.32 22.40 -4.98
N LEU A 141 1.82 21.18 -5.15
CA LEU A 141 0.56 20.73 -4.57
C LEU A 141 0.62 20.64 -3.06
N GLU A 142 1.77 20.31 -2.46
CA GLU A 142 1.92 20.31 -0.99
C GLU A 142 1.57 21.67 -0.37
N GLY A 143 1.89 22.78 -1.06
CA GLY A 143 1.57 24.13 -0.61
C GLY A 143 0.19 24.64 -1.07
N GLN A 144 -0.27 24.24 -2.26
CA GLN A 144 -1.49 24.80 -2.87
C GLN A 144 -2.76 24.00 -2.53
N ASP A 145 -2.66 22.68 -2.43
CA ASP A 145 -3.78 21.79 -2.12
C ASP A 145 -3.25 20.54 -1.39
N PRO A 146 -2.97 20.63 -0.07
CA PRO A 146 -2.47 19.50 0.71
C PRO A 146 -3.46 18.33 0.75
N ASP A 147 -4.74 18.55 0.42
CA ASP A 147 -5.80 17.54 0.37
C ASP A 147 -6.07 17.03 -1.07
N TYR A 148 -5.13 17.23 -2.01
CA TYR A 148 -5.30 16.96 -3.44
C TYR A 148 -5.85 15.56 -3.75
N ALA A 149 -5.26 14.50 -3.18
CA ALA A 149 -5.66 13.13 -3.51
C ALA A 149 -7.03 12.77 -2.91
N THR A 150 -7.33 13.33 -1.74
CA THR A 150 -8.63 13.22 -1.08
C THR A 150 -9.71 13.94 -1.89
N ARG A 151 -9.43 15.16 -2.37
CA ARG A 151 -10.33 15.96 -3.21
C ARG A 151 -10.59 15.28 -4.56
N ASP A 152 -9.55 14.77 -5.23
CA ASP A 152 -9.68 14.00 -6.47
C ASP A 152 -10.64 12.81 -6.30
N LEU A 153 -10.42 11.99 -5.27
CA LEU A 153 -11.25 10.81 -5.04
C LEU A 153 -12.71 11.16 -4.74
N PHE A 154 -12.92 12.16 -3.87
CA PHE A 154 -14.27 12.59 -3.51
C PHE A 154 -15.04 13.11 -4.74
N ASN A 155 -14.42 14.01 -5.51
CA ASN A 155 -15.05 14.61 -6.69
C ASN A 155 -15.32 13.55 -7.76
N ALA A 156 -14.37 12.65 -8.04
CA ALA A 156 -14.57 11.59 -9.02
C ALA A 156 -15.79 10.71 -8.69
N ILE A 157 -15.99 10.36 -7.42
CA ILE A 157 -17.15 9.59 -6.99
C ILE A 157 -18.44 10.43 -7.08
N ALA A 158 -18.40 11.71 -6.69
CA ALA A 158 -19.57 12.60 -6.75
C ALA A 158 -20.03 12.85 -8.20
N ASP A 159 -19.07 12.91 -9.14
CA ASP A 159 -19.30 13.15 -10.56
C ASP A 159 -19.64 11.88 -11.35
N GLY A 160 -19.66 10.71 -10.69
CA GLY A 160 -19.96 9.41 -11.31
C GLY A 160 -18.79 8.74 -12.03
N ASP A 161 -17.57 9.32 -11.98
CA ASP A 161 -16.32 8.73 -12.45
C ASP A 161 -15.77 7.73 -11.42
N HIS A 162 -16.53 6.65 -11.21
CA HIS A 162 -16.27 5.66 -10.18
C HIS A 162 -14.96 4.88 -10.44
N PRO A 163 -13.90 5.08 -9.62
CA PRO A 163 -12.66 4.34 -9.81
C PRO A 163 -12.85 2.86 -9.47
N SER A 164 -12.11 2.01 -10.18
CA SER A 164 -12.19 0.57 -9.98
C SER A 164 -10.84 -0.12 -10.08
N TRP A 165 -10.76 -1.29 -9.45
CA TRP A 165 -9.57 -2.12 -9.47
C TRP A 165 -9.95 -3.57 -9.74
N THR A 166 -9.14 -4.23 -10.57
CA THR A 166 -9.24 -5.66 -10.80
C THR A 166 -8.31 -6.39 -9.82
N MET A 167 -8.88 -7.29 -9.01
CA MET A 167 -8.15 -8.15 -8.09
C MET A 167 -7.56 -9.34 -8.86
N TYR A 168 -6.28 -9.59 -8.63
CA TYR A 168 -5.56 -10.76 -9.05
C TYR A 168 -4.87 -11.40 -7.85
N ILE A 169 -4.58 -12.69 -7.99
CA ILE A 169 -3.70 -13.42 -7.09
C ILE A 169 -2.53 -14.03 -7.86
N GLN A 170 -1.38 -14.12 -7.20
CA GLN A 170 -0.37 -15.11 -7.54
C GLN A 170 -0.57 -16.30 -6.60
N VAL A 171 -0.30 -17.51 -7.07
CA VAL A 171 -0.44 -18.75 -6.29
C VAL A 171 0.89 -19.51 -6.33
N MET A 172 1.28 -20.09 -5.21
CA MET A 172 2.49 -20.90 -5.06
C MET A 172 2.17 -22.11 -4.17
N THR A 173 2.54 -23.32 -4.59
CA THR A 173 2.38 -24.53 -3.75
C THR A 173 3.42 -24.59 -2.63
N GLU A 174 3.26 -25.52 -1.69
CA GLU A 174 4.24 -25.76 -0.63
C GLU A 174 5.59 -26.22 -1.22
N GLU A 175 5.56 -27.12 -2.21
CA GLU A 175 6.75 -27.63 -2.88
C GLU A 175 7.48 -26.53 -3.65
N GLU A 176 6.73 -25.69 -4.35
CA GLU A 176 7.29 -24.52 -5.05
C GLU A 176 7.91 -23.53 -4.07
N ALA A 177 7.27 -23.28 -2.92
CA ALA A 177 7.78 -22.39 -1.87
C ALA A 177 9.10 -22.89 -1.29
N GLN A 178 9.23 -24.20 -1.06
CA GLN A 178 10.47 -24.82 -0.57
C GLN A 178 11.59 -24.79 -1.60
N ALA A 179 11.26 -24.92 -2.89
CA ALA A 179 12.22 -24.89 -3.99
C ALA A 179 12.55 -23.48 -4.48
N HIS A 180 11.80 -22.45 -4.07
CA HIS A 180 11.98 -21.10 -4.59
C HIS A 180 13.31 -20.48 -4.13
N ARG A 181 13.99 -19.80 -5.06
CA ARG A 181 15.31 -19.18 -4.78
C ARG A 181 15.28 -18.08 -3.71
N TRP A 182 14.12 -17.50 -3.45
CA TRP A 182 13.91 -16.50 -2.41
C TRP A 182 12.90 -17.02 -1.42
N ASN A 183 13.04 -16.64 -0.15
CA ASN A 183 12.04 -16.94 0.86
C ASN A 183 10.70 -16.26 0.50
N PRO A 184 9.63 -17.01 0.23
CA PRO A 184 8.34 -16.44 -0.16
C PRO A 184 7.66 -15.69 0.99
N PHE A 185 8.11 -15.87 2.23
CA PHE A 185 7.63 -15.17 3.43
C PHE A 185 8.44 -13.92 3.78
N ASP A 186 9.53 -13.64 3.04
CA ASP A 186 10.28 -12.39 3.19
C ASP A 186 9.50 -11.25 2.50
N LEU A 187 8.96 -10.33 3.31
CA LEU A 187 8.16 -9.19 2.86
C LEU A 187 8.94 -8.21 1.96
N THR A 188 10.28 -8.30 1.94
CA THR A 188 11.13 -7.51 1.04
C THR A 188 11.25 -8.13 -0.36
N LYS A 189 10.57 -9.25 -0.65
CA LYS A 189 10.65 -9.98 -1.92
C LYS A 189 9.31 -10.02 -2.65
N VAL A 190 9.40 -9.89 -3.98
CA VAL A 190 8.28 -10.15 -4.89
C VAL A 190 8.41 -11.56 -5.47
N TRP A 191 7.29 -12.14 -5.88
CA TRP A 191 7.27 -13.32 -6.73
C TRP A 191 7.28 -12.88 -8.20
N PRO A 192 8.27 -13.28 -9.02
CA PRO A 192 8.29 -12.89 -10.43
C PRO A 192 7.01 -13.32 -11.13
N GLN A 193 6.35 -12.38 -11.81
CA GLN A 193 5.10 -12.68 -12.54
C GLN A 193 5.31 -13.61 -13.74
N LYS A 194 6.56 -13.79 -14.20
CA LYS A 194 6.92 -14.80 -15.20
C LYS A 194 6.78 -16.22 -14.65
N ASP A 195 7.15 -16.40 -13.39
CA ASP A 195 7.17 -17.71 -12.73
C ASP A 195 5.80 -17.99 -12.09
N PHE A 196 5.20 -16.95 -11.49
CA PHE A 196 3.89 -17.00 -10.85
C PHE A 196 2.96 -15.95 -11.47
N PRO A 197 2.27 -16.26 -12.58
CA PRO A 197 1.44 -15.29 -13.30
C PRO A 197 0.24 -14.82 -12.47
N LEU A 198 -0.27 -13.64 -12.83
CA LEU A 198 -1.47 -13.09 -12.20
C LEU A 198 -2.72 -13.83 -12.67
N ILE A 199 -3.49 -14.36 -11.73
CA ILE A 199 -4.77 -15.04 -11.96
C ILE A 199 -5.89 -14.06 -11.57
N PRO A 200 -6.82 -13.71 -12.48
CA PRO A 200 -7.91 -12.79 -12.17
C PRO A 200 -8.90 -13.42 -11.19
N VAL A 201 -9.34 -12.62 -10.20
CA VAL A 201 -10.32 -13.04 -9.18
C VAL A 201 -11.63 -12.29 -9.34
N GLY A 202 -11.58 -10.97 -9.47
CA GLY A 202 -12.78 -10.13 -9.54
C GLY A 202 -12.45 -8.65 -9.66
N LYS A 203 -13.47 -7.81 -9.52
CA LYS A 203 -13.34 -6.35 -9.61
C LYS A 203 -14.16 -5.70 -8.50
N PHE A 204 -13.62 -4.65 -7.89
CA PHE A 204 -14.40 -3.75 -7.04
C PHE A 204 -14.39 -2.33 -7.60
N THR A 205 -15.42 -1.56 -7.27
CA THR A 205 -15.63 -0.18 -7.73
C THR A 205 -16.04 0.67 -6.52
N LEU A 206 -15.42 1.83 -6.35
CA LEU A 206 -15.83 2.79 -5.32
C LEU A 206 -16.86 3.73 -5.94
N ASN A 207 -18.10 3.69 -5.45
CA ASN A 207 -19.24 4.38 -6.04
C ASN A 207 -20.08 5.17 -5.03
N ARG A 208 -19.57 5.36 -3.81
CA ARG A 208 -20.26 6.09 -2.75
C ARG A 208 -19.24 6.77 -1.84
N ASN A 209 -19.38 8.08 -1.69
CA ASN A 209 -18.62 8.85 -0.71
C ASN A 209 -19.16 8.63 0.71
N PRO A 210 -18.34 8.81 1.75
CA PRO A 210 -18.84 8.84 3.12
C PRO A 210 -19.82 10.02 3.28
N GLN A 211 -20.90 9.81 4.02
CA GLN A 211 -21.82 10.89 4.40
C GLN A 211 -21.23 11.73 5.54
N ASN A 212 -20.43 11.09 6.40
CA ASN A 212 -19.66 11.76 7.43
C ASN A 212 -18.26 11.16 7.54
N TYR A 213 -17.24 11.95 7.18
CA TYR A 213 -15.84 11.51 7.19
C TYR A 213 -15.40 10.98 8.56
N PHE A 214 -15.74 11.67 9.65
CA PHE A 214 -15.31 11.26 10.97
C PHE A 214 -15.94 9.92 11.39
N MET A 215 -17.24 9.73 11.12
CA MET A 215 -17.94 8.51 11.50
C MET A 215 -17.56 7.31 10.64
N GLU A 216 -17.34 7.51 9.34
CA GLU A 216 -17.16 6.40 8.39
C GLU A 216 -15.71 6.15 7.99
N VAL A 217 -14.83 7.16 8.09
CA VAL A 217 -13.42 7.06 7.70
C VAL A 217 -12.48 7.19 8.89
N GLU A 218 -12.62 8.20 9.75
CA GLU A 218 -11.70 8.36 10.88
C GLU A 218 -11.84 7.24 11.92
N GLN A 219 -13.08 6.78 12.16
CA GLN A 219 -13.37 5.72 13.13
C GLN A 219 -13.30 4.30 12.56
N ILE A 220 -13.03 4.13 11.26
CA ILE A 220 -12.96 2.79 10.67
C ILE A 220 -11.72 2.07 11.22
N ALA A 221 -11.91 0.82 11.65
CA ALA A 221 -10.84 -0.03 12.11
C ALA A 221 -10.59 -1.17 11.11
N PHE A 222 -9.34 -1.30 10.69
CA PHE A 222 -8.88 -2.41 9.87
C PHE A 222 -7.92 -3.28 10.67
N SER A 223 -7.99 -4.60 10.51
CA SER A 223 -7.03 -5.55 11.07
C SER A 223 -6.73 -6.65 10.06
N PRO A 224 -5.45 -6.94 9.75
CA PRO A 224 -5.08 -8.14 9.00
C PRO A 224 -5.55 -9.43 9.68
#